data_AF-A0A2S8G483-F1
#
_entry.id   AF-A0A2S8G483-F1
#
_cell.length_a   1.000
_cell.length_b   1.000
_cell.length_c   1.000
_cell.angle_alpha   90.00
_cell.angle_beta   90.00
_cell.angle_gamma   90.00
#
_symmetry.space_group_name_H-M   'P 1'
#
loop_
_entity.id
_entity.type
_entity.pdbx_description
1 polymer ?
#
loop_
_entity_poly.entity_id
_entity_poly.type
_entity_poly.pdbx_seq_one_letter_code
_entity_poly.pdbx_strand_id
1 'polypeptide(L)'
;MVRPSLPYAVLACVAMFANGCAIHSAPPTVTVWNKLGIPQAFDAANANWVNRRGNNPQRERTPPLKRIADPANLESPNPAIKAAAEIKAEEDLAPQKIKALKYLATIGCGCYDKEGKVEAALLAGLNDCTEEVRKTAAETVLALAGSCCCQDGCGNGCCTEKIQEKLQDMAYGETDGCWHEPSAEVRAIAMQALSACPPISVEPKTDDKRETVPTPPVPGRETAPGAGEPLPPIPPPTPMEASNSKLQNADFVSLPAAPAKAPETNFYAPINVGFAGTVPAAVVKKSEVKMVSAQGVSTTAPLVVQDLVDDSFIVPEVPAAKEPVTVSTKVEFVLDHAKTAVMHMPKTAKVAVGEVLAVQVHSRRGEHTIDGKVQVMKIDGSLVHVSPVDGLALRVLRPGSSITIAR
;
A
#
# COMPACT_ATOMS: atom_id res chain seq x y z
N MET A 1 -13.12 -48.17 89.82
CA MET A 1 -13.71 -48.23 88.47
C MET A 1 -12.69 -48.93 87.57
N VAL A 2 -12.51 -50.26 87.53
CA VAL A 2 -13.40 -51.43 87.39
C VAL A 2 -14.18 -51.43 86.07
N ARG A 3 -13.54 -52.10 85.09
CA ARG A 3 -14.08 -53.02 84.06
C ARG A 3 -14.72 -52.42 82.77
N PRO A 4 -14.82 -53.19 81.65
CA PRO A 4 -13.72 -53.69 80.82
C PRO A 4 -14.07 -53.87 79.31
N SER A 5 -13.08 -54.29 78.51
CA SER A 5 -13.11 -55.36 77.49
C SER A 5 -14.33 -55.64 76.56
N LEU A 6 -14.03 -55.60 75.23
CA LEU A 6 -14.18 -56.70 74.24
C LEU A 6 -15.62 -57.14 73.81
N PRO A 7 -15.81 -57.95 72.73
CA PRO A 7 -15.59 -57.68 71.29
C PRO A 7 -16.66 -58.40 70.40
N TYR A 8 -16.36 -58.60 69.09
CA TYR A 8 -17.03 -59.46 68.10
C TYR A 8 -18.39 -58.97 67.56
N ALA A 9 -18.44 -58.48 66.32
CA ALA A 9 -18.56 -59.28 65.08
C ALA A 9 -19.96 -59.83 64.86
N VAL A 10 -20.71 -59.27 63.90
CA VAL A 10 -21.44 -59.95 62.81
C VAL A 10 -21.79 -58.89 61.73
N LEU A 11 -21.70 -59.28 60.45
CA LEU A 11 -22.08 -58.59 59.19
C LEU A 11 -21.07 -57.54 58.66
N ALA A 12 -20.14 -57.80 57.74
CA ALA A 12 -20.12 -58.70 56.58
C ALA A 12 -21.35 -58.55 55.66
N CYS A 13 -21.17 -57.83 54.53
CA CYS A 13 -21.83 -58.02 53.20
C CYS A 13 -22.25 -56.76 52.40
N VAL A 14 -21.46 -55.68 52.33
CA VAL A 14 -21.55 -54.75 51.16
C VAL A 14 -20.17 -54.25 50.75
N ALA A 15 -19.36 -55.14 50.17
CA ALA A 15 -18.14 -54.79 49.45
C ALA A 15 -18.07 -55.61 48.17
N MET A 16 -18.89 -55.28 47.17
CA MET A 16 -18.67 -55.56 45.73
C MET A 16 -19.45 -54.51 44.92
N PHE A 17 -18.88 -54.05 43.80
CA PHE A 17 -19.40 -53.02 42.85
C PHE A 17 -18.91 -51.56 43.00
N ALA A 18 -17.62 -51.37 43.30
CA ALA A 18 -16.92 -50.15 42.89
C ALA A 18 -15.54 -50.46 42.28
N ASN A 19 -15.47 -51.48 41.43
CA ASN A 19 -14.46 -51.49 40.37
C ASN A 19 -14.92 -50.49 39.33
N GLY A 20 -14.55 -49.22 39.53
CA GLY A 20 -14.70 -48.19 38.53
C GLY A 20 -13.99 -48.66 37.27
N CYS A 21 -14.77 -48.96 36.23
CA CYS A 21 -14.25 -49.23 34.90
C CYS A 21 -13.27 -48.10 34.56
N ALA A 22 -12.02 -48.47 34.30
CA ALA A 22 -11.12 -47.64 33.53
C ALA A 22 -11.85 -47.35 32.20
N ILE A 23 -12.44 -46.16 32.11
CA ILE A 23 -12.95 -45.61 30.87
C ILE A 23 -11.72 -45.49 29.99
N HIS A 24 -11.46 -46.53 29.20
CA HIS A 24 -10.57 -46.46 28.07
C HIS A 24 -11.19 -45.40 27.17
N SER A 25 -10.67 -44.18 27.21
CA SER A 25 -11.04 -43.14 26.26
C SER A 25 -10.82 -43.73 24.88
N ALA A 26 -11.90 -43.93 24.13
CA ALA A 26 -11.81 -44.37 22.75
C ALA A 26 -10.76 -43.51 22.04
N PRO A 27 -9.85 -44.10 21.25
CA PRO A 27 -8.82 -43.33 20.55
C PRO A 27 -9.51 -42.24 19.74
N PRO A 28 -9.03 -40.98 19.80
CA PRO A 28 -9.69 -39.87 19.15
C PRO A 28 -9.84 -40.20 17.66
N THR A 29 -11.08 -40.24 17.18
CA THR A 29 -11.37 -40.48 15.77
C THR A 29 -10.77 -39.30 14.98
N VAL A 30 -9.69 -39.58 14.26
CA VAL A 30 -9.05 -38.61 13.36
C VAL A 30 -10.04 -38.29 12.24
N THR A 31 -10.76 -37.19 12.38
CA THR A 31 -11.65 -36.69 11.34
C THR A 31 -10.83 -36.31 10.11
N VAL A 32 -11.44 -36.36 8.93
CA VAL A 32 -10.82 -35.89 7.67
C VAL A 32 -10.32 -34.45 7.82
N TRP A 33 -11.01 -33.63 8.62
CA TRP A 33 -10.58 -32.27 8.98
C TRP A 33 -9.26 -32.25 9.75
N ASN A 34 -9.05 -33.16 10.71
CA ASN A 34 -7.77 -33.29 11.42
C ASN A 34 -6.62 -33.69 10.47
N LYS A 35 -6.89 -34.53 9.45
CA LYS A 35 -5.88 -34.88 8.44
C LYS A 35 -5.55 -33.73 7.48
N LEU A 36 -6.47 -32.79 7.29
CA LEU A 36 -6.29 -31.60 6.45
C LEU A 36 -5.68 -30.40 7.21
N GLY A 37 -5.38 -30.53 8.51
CA GLY A 37 -4.78 -29.45 9.32
C GLY A 37 -5.74 -28.28 9.64
N ILE A 38 -7.01 -28.38 9.25
CA ILE A 38 -8.04 -27.35 9.40
C ILE A 38 -8.33 -26.97 10.88
N PRO A 39 -8.30 -27.89 11.86
CA PRO A 39 -8.54 -27.54 13.26
C PRO A 39 -7.49 -26.58 13.81
N GLN A 40 -6.22 -26.74 13.43
CA GLN A 40 -5.14 -25.90 13.94
C GLN A 40 -5.27 -24.44 13.46
N ALA A 41 -5.76 -24.23 12.24
CA ALA A 41 -6.05 -22.91 11.70
C ALA A 41 -7.26 -22.25 12.37
N PHE A 42 -8.32 -23.03 12.63
CA PHE A 42 -9.50 -22.53 13.34
C PHE A 42 -9.20 -22.19 14.80
N ASP A 43 -8.49 -23.05 15.52
CA ASP A 43 -8.15 -22.84 16.93
C ASP A 43 -7.24 -21.62 17.13
N ALA A 44 -6.32 -21.35 16.20
CA ALA A 44 -5.47 -20.16 16.24
C ALA A 44 -6.26 -18.86 16.01
N ALA A 45 -7.20 -18.86 15.07
CA ALA A 45 -8.08 -17.71 14.82
C ALA A 45 -9.07 -17.50 15.99
N ASN A 46 -9.63 -18.58 16.52
CA ASN A 46 -10.59 -18.53 17.61
C ASN A 46 -9.95 -18.07 18.92
N ALA A 47 -8.73 -18.54 19.25
CA ALA A 47 -8.04 -18.15 20.48
C ALA A 47 -7.76 -16.62 20.53
N ASN A 48 -7.29 -16.06 19.41
CA ASN A 48 -7.00 -14.61 19.32
C ASN A 48 -8.27 -13.74 19.27
N TRP A 49 -9.38 -14.26 18.72
CA TRP A 49 -10.60 -13.49 18.56
C TRP A 49 -11.55 -13.60 19.77
N VAL A 50 -11.72 -14.82 20.30
CA VAL A 50 -12.63 -15.11 21.42
C VAL A 50 -12.08 -14.60 22.75
N ASN A 51 -10.76 -14.53 22.93
CA ASN A 51 -10.16 -13.95 24.14
C ASN A 51 -9.56 -12.56 23.99
N ARG A 52 -9.88 -11.82 22.91
CA ARG A 52 -9.44 -10.43 22.73
C ARG A 52 -9.86 -9.49 23.87
N ARG A 53 -10.91 -9.85 24.63
CA ARG A 53 -11.42 -9.11 25.81
C ARG A 53 -10.99 -9.70 27.17
N GLY A 54 -10.20 -10.77 27.19
CA GLY A 54 -9.74 -11.40 28.44
C GLY A 54 -10.81 -12.19 29.21
N ASN A 55 -11.99 -12.43 28.64
CA ASN A 55 -13.12 -13.07 29.34
C ASN A 55 -13.01 -14.60 29.48
N ASN A 56 -12.09 -15.25 28.75
CA ASN A 56 -11.89 -16.70 28.73
C ASN A 56 -10.38 -17.06 28.79
N PRO A 57 -9.69 -16.77 29.90
CA PRO A 57 -8.23 -16.93 30.02
C PRO A 57 -7.75 -18.38 29.86
N GLN A 58 -8.61 -19.38 30.09
CA GLN A 58 -8.25 -20.80 29.94
C GLN A 58 -8.24 -21.29 28.47
N ARG A 59 -8.60 -20.43 27.50
CA ARG A 59 -8.60 -20.76 26.07
C ARG A 59 -7.44 -20.12 25.29
N GLU A 60 -6.56 -19.39 25.95
CA GLU A 60 -5.35 -18.85 25.30
C GLU A 60 -4.33 -19.96 25.05
N ARG A 61 -3.57 -19.83 23.96
CA ARG A 61 -2.39 -20.68 23.77
C ARG A 61 -1.42 -20.42 24.92
N THR A 62 -1.02 -21.46 25.62
CA THR A 62 0.02 -21.39 26.65
C THR A 62 1.28 -22.10 26.15
N PRO A 63 2.42 -21.39 26.00
CA PRO A 63 2.60 -19.95 26.21
C PRO A 63 1.99 -19.11 25.05
N PRO A 64 1.51 -17.89 25.34
CA PRO A 64 0.92 -17.03 24.32
C PRO A 64 1.97 -16.62 23.28
N LEU A 65 1.60 -16.71 22.00
CA LEU A 65 2.45 -16.25 20.92
C LEU A 65 2.52 -14.71 20.97
N LYS A 66 3.69 -14.18 21.28
CA LYS A 66 3.95 -12.73 21.26
C LYS A 66 3.91 -12.23 19.82
N ARG A 67 3.52 -10.96 19.64
CA ARG A 67 3.64 -10.28 18.34
C ARG A 67 5.11 -10.24 17.94
N ILE A 68 5.42 -10.35 16.65
CA ILE A 68 6.81 -10.38 16.17
C ILE A 68 7.59 -9.15 16.65
N ALA A 69 6.99 -7.96 16.55
CA ALA A 69 7.56 -6.69 17.01
C ALA A 69 7.47 -6.43 18.54
N ASP A 70 7.15 -7.43 19.36
CA ASP A 70 7.17 -7.28 20.81
C ASP A 70 8.61 -7.07 21.30
N PRO A 71 8.92 -6.06 22.15
CA PRO A 71 10.28 -5.82 22.63
C PRO A 71 10.89 -7.03 23.33
N ALA A 72 10.08 -7.90 23.94
CA ALA A 72 10.58 -9.12 24.57
C ALA A 72 11.13 -10.15 23.56
N ASN A 73 10.82 -10.02 22.27
CA ASN A 73 11.40 -10.87 21.23
C ASN A 73 12.78 -10.40 20.79
N LEU A 74 13.13 -9.11 21.00
CA LEU A 74 14.48 -8.59 20.75
C LEU A 74 15.51 -9.19 21.72
N GLU A 75 15.05 -9.53 22.93
CA GLU A 75 15.83 -10.19 23.98
C GLU A 75 15.76 -11.72 23.90
N SER A 76 15.10 -12.27 22.88
CA SER A 76 14.96 -13.72 22.74
C SER A 76 16.32 -14.38 22.48
N PRO A 77 16.65 -15.50 23.15
CA PRO A 77 17.89 -16.23 22.89
C PRO A 77 17.90 -16.92 21.52
N ASN A 78 16.75 -17.02 20.84
CA ASN A 78 16.68 -17.60 19.50
C ASN A 78 17.03 -16.54 18.43
N PRO A 79 18.11 -16.73 17.65
CA PRO A 79 18.55 -15.75 16.67
C PRO A 79 17.51 -15.46 15.58
N ALA A 80 16.67 -16.45 15.21
CA ALA A 80 15.63 -16.25 14.20
C ALA A 80 14.50 -15.34 14.71
N ILE A 81 14.12 -15.48 15.99
CA ILE A 81 13.07 -14.64 16.60
C ILE A 81 13.57 -13.21 16.77
N LYS A 82 14.81 -13.05 17.22
CA LYS A 82 15.45 -11.75 17.37
C LYS A 82 15.56 -11.01 16.03
N ALA A 83 16.10 -11.66 15.01
CA ALA A 83 16.22 -11.08 13.66
C ALA A 83 14.85 -10.72 13.08
N ALA A 84 13.84 -11.59 13.23
CA ALA A 84 12.48 -11.29 12.76
C ALA A 84 11.87 -10.11 13.52
N ALA A 85 12.12 -9.97 14.82
CA ALA A 85 11.64 -8.84 15.61
C ALA A 85 12.31 -7.52 15.21
N GLU A 86 13.62 -7.54 14.96
CA GLU A 86 14.40 -6.38 14.47
C GLU A 86 13.91 -5.92 13.09
N ILE A 87 13.84 -6.84 12.12
CA ILE A 87 13.32 -6.54 10.76
C ILE A 87 11.90 -6.02 10.85
N LYS A 88 11.04 -6.66 11.66
CA LYS A 88 9.64 -6.23 11.76
C LYS A 88 9.49 -4.85 12.41
N ALA A 89 10.33 -4.53 13.40
CA ALA A 89 10.37 -3.20 13.99
C ALA A 89 10.78 -2.15 12.96
N GLU A 90 11.76 -2.45 12.10
CA GLU A 90 12.19 -1.55 11.02
C GLU A 90 11.13 -1.35 9.93
N GLU A 91 10.42 -2.42 9.55
CA GLU A 91 9.28 -2.35 8.62
C GLU A 91 8.13 -1.52 9.20
N ASP A 92 7.80 -1.73 10.48
CA ASP A 92 6.71 -1.01 11.15
C ASP A 92 7.04 0.49 11.32
N LEU A 93 8.32 0.87 11.21
CA LEU A 93 8.77 2.27 11.16
C LEU A 93 8.65 2.91 9.77
N ALA A 94 8.35 2.16 8.70
CA ALA A 94 8.26 2.71 7.34
C ALA A 94 7.31 3.92 7.21
N PRO A 95 6.09 3.93 7.80
CA PRO A 95 5.22 5.12 7.76
C PRO A 95 5.84 6.36 8.43
N GLN A 96 6.63 6.15 9.48
CA GLN A 96 7.34 7.24 10.17
C GLN A 96 8.51 7.75 9.31
N LYS A 97 9.27 6.84 8.68
CA LYS A 97 10.34 7.18 7.74
C LYS A 97 9.80 7.99 6.56
N ILE A 98 8.68 7.58 5.96
CA ILE A 98 7.98 8.31 4.88
C ILE A 98 7.57 9.70 5.34
N LYS A 99 6.99 9.83 6.53
CA LYS A 99 6.60 11.13 7.09
C LYS A 99 7.81 12.03 7.32
N ALA A 100 8.91 11.48 7.83
CA ALA A 100 10.16 12.21 8.04
C ALA A 100 10.77 12.69 6.72
N LEU A 101 10.84 11.83 5.69
CA LEU A 101 11.32 12.20 4.35
C LEU A 101 10.49 13.32 3.74
N LYS A 102 9.16 13.23 3.82
CA LYS A 102 8.26 14.31 3.36
C LYS A 102 8.48 15.62 4.09
N TYR A 103 8.80 15.57 5.38
CA TYR A 103 9.15 16.78 6.14
C TYR A 103 10.52 17.33 5.71
N LEU A 104 11.52 16.47 5.51
CA LEU A 104 12.83 16.88 4.96
C LEU A 104 12.68 17.51 3.56
N ALA A 105 11.73 17.05 2.76
CA ALA A 105 11.38 17.66 1.47
C ALA A 105 10.94 19.13 1.60
N THR A 106 10.35 19.53 2.73
CA THR A 106 9.94 20.92 2.97
C THR A 106 11.10 21.82 3.42
N ILE A 107 12.13 21.22 4.01
CA ILE A 107 13.32 21.93 4.51
C ILE A 107 14.36 22.06 3.40
N GLY A 108 14.60 20.98 2.65
CA GLY A 108 15.68 20.85 1.68
C GLY A 108 17.09 20.81 2.28
N CYS A 109 18.11 20.68 1.42
CA CYS A 109 19.53 20.69 1.83
C CYS A 109 20.13 22.11 1.92
N GLY A 110 19.28 23.10 2.22
CA GLY A 110 19.69 24.49 2.37
C GLY A 110 20.28 24.77 3.75
N CYS A 111 19.72 25.78 4.43
CA CYS A 111 20.26 26.36 5.66
C CYS A 111 20.54 25.38 6.82
N TYR A 112 19.85 24.23 6.86
CA TYR A 112 19.94 23.25 7.94
C TYR A 112 20.88 22.07 7.65
N ASP A 113 21.45 22.01 6.45
CA ASP A 113 22.31 20.90 6.03
C ASP A 113 23.81 21.19 6.16
N LYS A 114 24.19 22.10 7.06
CA LYS A 114 25.59 22.47 7.30
C LYS A 114 26.49 21.27 7.65
N GLU A 115 25.89 20.23 8.23
CA GLU A 115 26.56 18.99 8.65
C GLU A 115 26.25 17.80 7.72
N GLY A 116 25.54 17.99 6.60
CA GLY A 116 25.14 16.89 5.72
C GLY A 116 24.12 15.92 6.33
N LYS A 117 23.37 16.36 7.35
CA LYS A 117 22.37 15.53 8.05
C LYS A 117 21.18 15.20 7.14
N VAL A 118 20.75 16.16 6.32
CA VAL A 118 19.63 15.97 5.39
C VAL A 118 20.09 15.06 4.26
N GLU A 119 21.28 15.29 3.69
CA GLU A 119 21.89 14.41 2.70
C GLU A 119 21.99 12.96 3.21
N ALA A 120 22.55 12.77 4.41
CA ALA A 120 22.69 11.44 5.02
C ALA A 120 21.34 10.74 5.23
N ALA A 121 20.31 11.50 5.66
CA ALA A 121 18.97 10.97 5.83
C ALA A 121 18.31 10.57 4.50
N LEU A 122 18.52 11.35 3.42
CA LEU A 122 18.03 11.02 2.08
C LEU A 122 18.74 9.79 1.53
N LEU A 123 20.06 9.70 1.67
CA LEU A 123 20.83 8.52 1.29
C LEU A 123 20.40 7.28 2.07
N ALA A 124 20.11 7.40 3.38
CA ALA A 124 19.56 6.30 4.16
C ALA A 124 18.17 5.87 3.64
N GLY A 125 17.31 6.82 3.27
CA GLY A 125 16.01 6.54 2.66
C GLY A 125 16.09 5.85 1.30
N LEU A 126 17.05 6.25 0.45
CA LEU A 126 17.31 5.62 -0.85
C LEU A 126 17.86 4.19 -0.72
N ASN A 127 18.51 3.86 0.40
CA ASN A 127 19.03 2.52 0.71
C ASN A 127 18.10 1.69 1.61
N ASP A 128 16.87 2.16 1.91
CA ASP A 128 15.96 1.44 2.80
C ASP A 128 15.47 0.12 2.17
N CYS A 129 15.26 -0.91 2.97
CA CYS A 129 14.74 -2.19 2.48
C CYS A 129 13.29 -2.09 1.97
N THR A 130 12.52 -1.10 2.45
CA THR A 130 11.11 -0.91 2.10
C THR A 130 10.98 -0.11 0.81
N GLU A 131 10.29 -0.68 -0.18
CA GLU A 131 10.06 -0.05 -1.49
C GLU A 131 9.41 1.34 -1.37
N GLU A 132 8.37 1.48 -0.54
CA GLU A 132 7.66 2.75 -0.36
C GLU A 132 8.55 3.85 0.22
N VAL A 133 9.51 3.49 1.08
CA VAL A 133 10.48 4.43 1.67
C VAL A 133 11.48 4.87 0.60
N ARG A 134 12.04 3.94 -0.18
CA ARG A 134 12.95 4.26 -1.30
C ARG A 134 12.29 5.14 -2.35
N LYS A 135 11.06 4.79 -2.73
CA LYS A 135 10.23 5.59 -3.65
C LYS A 135 10.03 7.01 -3.14
N THR A 136 9.59 7.15 -1.89
CA THR A 136 9.37 8.47 -1.26
C THR A 136 10.67 9.26 -1.18
N ALA A 137 11.80 8.61 -0.90
CA ALA A 137 13.10 9.25 -0.87
C ALA A 137 13.49 9.80 -2.25
N ALA A 138 13.30 9.02 -3.33
CA ALA A 138 13.55 9.48 -4.70
C ALA A 138 12.59 10.61 -5.12
N GLU A 139 11.30 10.53 -4.78
CA GLU A 139 10.32 11.61 -4.99
C GLU A 139 10.72 12.89 -4.23
N THR A 140 11.28 12.74 -3.03
CA THR A 140 11.78 13.86 -2.23
C THR A 140 12.96 14.53 -2.92
N VAL A 141 13.94 13.76 -3.43
CA VAL A 141 15.06 14.33 -4.18
C VAL A 141 14.56 15.05 -5.44
N LEU A 142 13.62 14.45 -6.18
CA LEU A 142 13.01 15.06 -7.36
C LEU A 142 12.35 16.42 -7.04
N ALA A 143 11.60 16.49 -5.93
CA ALA A 143 10.95 17.72 -5.49
C ALA A 143 11.97 18.81 -5.11
N LEU A 144 13.08 18.41 -4.49
CA LEU A 144 14.14 19.31 -4.03
C LEU A 144 15.02 19.82 -5.17
N ALA A 145 15.27 19.00 -6.19
CA ALA A 145 16.06 19.37 -7.36
C ALA A 145 15.48 20.58 -8.13
N GLY A 146 14.14 20.72 -8.13
CA GLY A 146 13.44 21.83 -8.79
C GLY A 146 13.17 23.06 -7.91
N SER A 147 13.41 22.99 -6.60
CA SER A 147 12.98 24.00 -5.62
C SER A 147 14.17 24.64 -4.91
N CYS A 148 14.79 25.61 -5.59
CA CYS A 148 15.87 26.43 -5.03
C CYS A 148 15.25 27.58 -4.21
N CYS A 149 14.91 27.33 -2.94
CA CYS A 149 14.12 28.24 -2.11
C CYS A 149 14.94 29.34 -1.38
N CYS A 150 16.27 29.27 -1.35
CA CYS A 150 17.07 30.23 -0.59
C CYS A 150 17.64 31.31 -1.52
N GLN A 151 17.25 32.56 -1.26
CA GLN A 151 17.62 33.74 -2.07
C GLN A 151 19.13 34.04 -2.13
N ASP A 152 19.97 33.39 -1.29
CA ASP A 152 21.39 33.71 -1.14
C ASP A 152 22.33 32.50 -1.40
N GLY A 153 22.19 31.83 -2.55
CA GLY A 153 23.15 30.80 -2.97
C GLY A 153 22.81 29.40 -2.46
N CYS A 154 21.60 28.94 -2.75
CA CYS A 154 21.19 27.56 -2.49
C CYS A 154 22.11 26.59 -3.24
N GLY A 155 22.96 25.86 -2.52
CA GLY A 155 23.74 24.75 -3.07
C GLY A 155 22.82 23.68 -3.64
N ASN A 156 22.94 23.41 -4.93
CA ASN A 156 22.47 22.25 -5.72
C ASN A 156 21.18 21.49 -5.33
N GLY A 157 20.21 22.01 -4.57
CA GLY A 157 18.91 21.35 -4.35
C GLY A 157 18.97 19.90 -3.82
N CYS A 158 19.97 19.56 -2.99
CA CYS A 158 20.32 18.18 -2.57
C CYS A 158 20.92 17.26 -3.64
N CYS A 159 21.28 17.78 -4.82
CA CYS A 159 21.92 17.02 -5.89
C CYS A 159 23.44 16.93 -5.69
N THR A 160 23.87 16.40 -4.54
CA THR A 160 25.28 16.09 -4.30
C THR A 160 25.73 14.91 -5.18
N GLU A 161 27.03 14.80 -5.44
CA GLU A 161 27.60 13.69 -6.24
C GLU A 161 27.16 12.33 -5.70
N LYS A 162 27.16 12.15 -4.37
CA LYS A 162 26.74 10.89 -3.71
C LYS A 162 25.27 10.54 -3.99
N ILE A 163 24.38 11.52 -3.94
CA ILE A 163 22.96 11.29 -4.23
C ILE A 163 22.79 10.98 -5.72
N GLN A 164 23.48 11.69 -6.60
CA GLN A 164 23.40 11.44 -8.04
C GLN A 164 23.97 10.06 -8.42
N GLU A 165 25.12 9.66 -7.87
CA GLU A 165 25.70 8.32 -8.04
C GLU A 165 24.72 7.24 -7.56
N LYS A 166 24.09 7.45 -6.39
CA LYS A 166 23.12 6.48 -5.87
C LYS A 166 21.86 6.41 -6.74
N LEU A 167 21.35 7.53 -7.23
CA LEU A 167 20.22 7.56 -8.15
C LEU A 167 20.56 6.90 -9.50
N GLN A 168 21.80 7.08 -9.98
CA GLN A 168 22.28 6.44 -11.21
C GLN A 168 22.38 4.92 -11.03
N ASP A 169 22.92 4.45 -9.90
CA ASP A 169 22.94 3.04 -9.51
C ASP A 169 21.54 2.44 -9.40
N MET A 170 20.58 3.16 -8.79
CA MET A 170 19.19 2.70 -8.72
C MET A 170 18.50 2.68 -10.10
N ALA A 171 18.75 3.69 -10.93
CA ALA A 171 18.09 3.84 -12.23
C ALA A 171 18.63 2.85 -13.27
N TYR A 172 19.94 2.65 -13.32
CA TYR A 172 20.64 1.97 -14.40
C TYR A 172 21.56 0.83 -13.93
N GLY A 173 21.76 0.66 -12.62
CA GLY A 173 22.62 -0.38 -12.07
C GLY A 173 22.06 -1.76 -12.32
N GLU A 174 22.87 -2.59 -12.97
CA GLU A 174 22.55 -3.96 -13.32
C GLU A 174 23.81 -4.81 -13.17
N THR A 175 23.68 -5.94 -12.47
CA THR A 175 24.73 -6.96 -12.36
C THR A 175 24.12 -8.30 -12.76
N ASP A 176 24.77 -9.02 -13.68
CA ASP A 176 24.36 -10.37 -14.12
C ASP A 176 22.91 -10.47 -14.60
N GLY A 177 22.40 -9.42 -15.27
CA GLY A 177 21.01 -9.39 -15.75
C GLY A 177 19.97 -9.03 -14.67
N CYS A 178 20.42 -8.72 -13.45
CA CYS A 178 19.58 -8.37 -12.32
C CYS A 178 19.75 -6.90 -11.98
N TRP A 179 18.64 -6.15 -12.02
CA TRP A 179 18.60 -4.75 -11.60
C TRP A 179 18.92 -4.61 -10.11
N HIS A 180 19.78 -3.65 -9.77
CA HIS A 180 20.09 -3.32 -8.37
C HIS A 180 18.85 -2.84 -7.62
N GLU A 181 18.00 -2.02 -8.26
CA GLU A 181 16.66 -1.71 -7.76
C GLU A 181 15.63 -2.67 -8.39
N PRO A 182 14.99 -3.56 -7.60
CA PRO A 182 14.03 -4.52 -8.14
C PRO A 182 12.76 -3.87 -8.67
N SER A 183 12.27 -2.78 -8.06
CA SER A 183 11.01 -2.15 -8.46
C SER A 183 11.18 -1.25 -9.68
N ALA A 184 10.47 -1.58 -10.76
CA ALA A 184 10.47 -0.77 -11.97
C ALA A 184 9.91 0.65 -11.74
N GLU A 185 8.99 0.82 -10.78
CA GLU A 185 8.43 2.12 -10.45
C GLU A 185 9.46 3.02 -9.74
N VAL A 186 10.22 2.45 -8.80
CA VAL A 186 11.30 3.16 -8.11
C VAL A 186 12.41 3.55 -9.09
N ARG A 187 12.77 2.67 -10.03
CA ARG A 187 13.74 2.98 -11.10
C ARG A 187 13.30 4.19 -11.94
N ALA A 188 12.04 4.21 -12.38
CA ALA A 188 11.52 5.29 -13.19
C ALA A 188 11.55 6.65 -12.46
N ILE A 189 11.25 6.66 -11.15
CA ILE A 189 11.32 7.87 -10.34
C ILE A 189 12.78 8.28 -10.09
N ALA A 190 13.68 7.33 -9.86
CA ALA A 190 15.11 7.61 -9.74
C ALA A 190 15.68 8.27 -11.01
N MET A 191 15.28 7.79 -12.20
CA MET A 191 15.63 8.42 -13.48
C MET A 191 15.12 9.86 -13.57
N GLN A 192 13.88 10.11 -13.13
CA GLN A 192 13.32 11.47 -13.12
C GLN A 192 14.08 12.37 -12.15
N ALA A 193 14.34 11.91 -10.93
CA ALA A 193 15.10 12.63 -9.92
C ALA A 193 16.51 12.99 -10.42
N LEU A 194 17.20 12.02 -11.06
CA LEU A 194 18.52 12.24 -11.65
C LEU A 194 18.46 13.27 -12.79
N SER A 195 17.44 13.21 -13.66
CA SER A 195 17.29 14.18 -14.76
C SER A 195 16.95 15.61 -14.31
N ALA A 196 16.40 15.76 -13.10
CA ALA A 196 16.13 17.06 -12.51
C ALA A 196 17.38 17.69 -11.87
N CYS A 197 18.39 16.88 -11.54
CA CYS A 197 19.64 17.37 -10.98
C CYS A 197 20.55 18.00 -12.06
N PRO A 198 21.34 19.03 -11.72
CA PRO A 198 22.34 19.57 -12.63
C PRO A 198 23.40 18.50 -12.91
N PRO A 199 23.95 18.45 -14.15
CA PRO A 199 24.96 17.47 -14.51
C PRO A 199 26.15 17.57 -13.55
N ILE A 200 26.64 16.42 -13.08
CA ILE A 200 27.89 16.35 -12.31
C ILE A 200 28.97 17.00 -13.17
N SER A 201 29.57 18.07 -12.65
CA SER A 201 30.76 18.65 -13.28
C SER A 201 31.88 17.64 -13.04
N VAL A 202 32.03 16.70 -13.97
CA VAL A 202 33.11 15.71 -13.96
C VAL A 202 34.38 16.48 -14.26
N GLU A 203 34.93 17.14 -13.25
CA GLU A 203 36.37 17.36 -13.25
C GLU A 203 36.98 15.96 -13.33
N PRO A 204 37.84 15.70 -14.34
CA PRO A 204 38.44 14.39 -14.50
C PRO A 204 39.15 14.06 -13.19
N LYS A 205 38.58 13.10 -12.42
CA LYS A 205 39.29 12.49 -11.31
C LYS A 205 40.56 11.92 -11.95
N THR A 206 41.69 12.61 -11.76
CA THR A 206 43.00 12.06 -12.04
C THR A 206 43.08 10.79 -11.22
N ASP A 207 43.01 9.65 -11.89
CA ASP A 207 43.11 8.29 -11.33
C ASP A 207 44.52 8.01 -10.74
N ASP A 208 45.10 8.97 -10.03
CA ASP A 208 46.39 8.88 -9.37
C ASP A 208 46.24 8.31 -7.96
N LYS A 209 45.63 7.12 -7.85
CA LYS A 209 45.92 6.13 -6.80
C LYS A 209 45.11 4.86 -7.00
N ARG A 210 45.40 4.15 -8.08
CA ARG A 210 45.31 2.69 -8.01
C ARG A 210 46.43 2.23 -7.08
N GLU A 211 46.12 2.10 -5.79
CA GLU A 211 47.01 1.47 -4.81
C GLU A 211 47.30 0.05 -5.32
N THR A 212 48.48 -0.12 -5.89
CA THR A 212 49.05 -1.40 -6.25
C THR A 212 49.14 -2.21 -4.98
N VAL A 213 48.14 -3.07 -4.74
CA VAL A 213 48.25 -4.13 -3.75
C VAL A 213 49.52 -4.90 -4.08
N PRO A 214 50.55 -4.91 -3.21
CA PRO A 214 51.77 -5.64 -3.47
C PRO A 214 51.41 -7.11 -3.58
N THR A 215 51.59 -7.67 -4.77
CA THR A 215 51.53 -9.11 -5.00
C THR A 215 52.58 -9.75 -4.08
N PRO A 216 52.20 -10.63 -3.14
CA PRO A 216 53.19 -11.32 -2.31
C PRO A 216 54.15 -12.10 -3.22
N PRO A 217 55.47 -12.10 -2.91
CA PRO A 217 56.45 -12.79 -3.71
C PRO A 217 56.13 -14.29 -3.75
N VAL A 218 55.91 -14.80 -4.96
CA VAL A 218 55.79 -16.23 -5.24
C VAL A 218 57.11 -16.90 -4.83
N PRO A 219 57.12 -17.81 -3.84
CA PRO A 219 58.32 -18.56 -3.48
C PRO A 219 58.76 -19.46 -4.63
N GLY A 220 60.07 -19.51 -4.83
CA GLY A 220 60.73 -20.18 -5.93
C GLY A 220 60.30 -21.64 -6.11
N ARG A 221 60.15 -21.99 -7.39
CA ARG A 221 60.05 -23.34 -7.91
C ARG A 221 61.39 -24.06 -7.67
N GLU A 222 61.52 -24.70 -6.51
CA GLU A 222 62.54 -25.71 -6.29
C GLU A 222 62.13 -27.00 -7.00
N THR A 223 63.04 -27.47 -7.84
CA THR A 223 62.95 -28.75 -8.53
C THR A 223 63.59 -29.78 -7.62
N ALA A 224 62.84 -30.80 -7.18
CA ALA A 224 63.42 -31.95 -6.48
C ALA A 224 62.63 -33.25 -6.79
N PRO A 225 63.32 -34.40 -6.79
CA PRO A 225 62.94 -35.61 -7.51
C PRO A 225 61.98 -36.50 -6.72
N GLY A 226 61.29 -37.39 -7.44
CA GLY A 226 60.30 -38.29 -6.87
C GLY A 226 60.87 -39.36 -5.94
N ALA A 227 60.01 -39.84 -5.05
CA ALA A 227 59.88 -41.24 -4.63
C ALA A 227 58.63 -41.32 -3.74
N GLY A 228 57.90 -42.43 -3.87
CA GLY A 228 56.50 -42.56 -3.49
C GLY A 228 56.20 -42.63 -2.00
N GLU A 229 54.97 -42.22 -1.68
CA GLU A 229 54.17 -42.88 -0.65
C GLU A 229 52.68 -42.80 -1.06
N PRO A 230 51.92 -43.92 -1.13
CA PRO A 230 50.53 -43.90 -1.59
C PRO A 230 49.62 -43.34 -0.50
N LEU A 231 48.90 -42.25 -0.82
CA LEU A 231 47.80 -41.77 0.01
C LEU A 231 46.65 -42.81 0.05
N PRO A 232 45.98 -42.98 1.21
CA PRO A 232 44.86 -43.91 1.34
C PRO A 232 43.68 -43.49 0.44
N PRO A 233 42.91 -44.46 -0.10
CA PRO A 233 41.81 -44.19 -1.01
C PRO A 233 40.71 -43.38 -0.32
N ILE A 234 40.33 -42.28 -0.97
CA ILE A 234 39.16 -41.47 -0.62
C ILE A 234 37.92 -42.38 -0.75
N PRO A 235 37.10 -42.55 0.30
CA PRO A 235 35.88 -43.35 0.20
C PRO A 235 34.91 -42.69 -0.78
N PRO A 236 34.22 -43.46 -1.64
CA PRO A 236 33.26 -42.93 -2.59
C PRO A 236 32.08 -42.26 -1.85
N PRO A 237 31.50 -41.19 -2.43
CA PRO A 237 30.33 -40.54 -1.87
C PRO A 237 29.20 -41.57 -1.74
N THR A 238 28.64 -41.67 -0.55
CA THR A 238 27.45 -42.47 -0.27
C THR A 238 26.31 -42.04 -1.20
N PRO A 239 25.64 -42.98 -1.89
CA PRO A 239 24.52 -42.66 -2.75
C PRO A 239 23.38 -42.13 -1.87
N MET A 240 22.93 -40.91 -2.16
CA MET A 240 21.66 -40.41 -1.62
C MET A 240 20.56 -41.37 -2.08
N GLU A 241 19.90 -42.01 -1.12
CA GLU A 241 18.70 -42.80 -1.36
C GLU A 241 17.65 -41.93 -2.05
N ALA A 242 17.45 -42.19 -3.33
CA ALA A 242 16.27 -41.79 -4.05
C ALA A 242 15.07 -42.46 -3.37
N SER A 243 14.37 -41.71 -2.52
CA SER A 243 13.06 -42.09 -2.02
C SER A 243 12.08 -42.10 -3.19
N ASN A 244 11.98 -43.25 -3.84
CA ASN A 244 10.92 -43.58 -4.80
C ASN A 244 9.60 -43.71 -4.04
N SER A 245 8.96 -42.58 -3.76
CA SER A 245 7.54 -42.57 -3.40
C SER A 245 6.74 -42.76 -4.68
N LYS A 246 6.35 -44.01 -4.90
CA LYS A 246 5.40 -44.47 -5.90
C LYS A 246 4.03 -43.83 -5.62
N LEU A 247 3.77 -42.66 -6.22
CA LEU A 247 2.47 -42.02 -6.22
C LEU A 247 1.55 -42.82 -7.17
N GLN A 248 0.89 -43.84 -6.66
CA GLN A 248 -0.18 -44.52 -7.39
C GLN A 248 -1.43 -43.63 -7.38
N ASN A 249 -1.88 -43.29 -8.59
CA ASN A 249 -3.23 -42.87 -8.97
C ASN A 249 -4.14 -42.41 -7.83
N ALA A 250 -4.07 -41.11 -7.50
CA ALA A 250 -5.19 -40.46 -6.86
C ALA A 250 -6.16 -40.02 -7.96
N ASP A 251 -7.29 -40.72 -8.06
CA ASP A 251 -8.42 -40.29 -8.87
C ASP A 251 -8.85 -38.88 -8.44
N PHE A 252 -8.84 -37.95 -9.40
CA PHE A 252 -9.39 -36.62 -9.23
C PHE A 252 -10.91 -36.72 -9.07
N VAL A 253 -11.39 -36.73 -7.83
CA VAL A 253 -12.80 -36.46 -7.54
C VAL A 253 -13.02 -34.95 -7.68
N SER A 254 -13.70 -34.54 -8.75
CA SER A 254 -14.20 -33.16 -8.91
C SER A 254 -15.22 -32.88 -7.81
N LEU A 255 -14.90 -31.92 -6.92
CA LEU A 255 -15.87 -31.35 -5.99
C LEU A 255 -16.75 -30.34 -6.72
N PRO A 256 -18.09 -30.37 -6.54
CA PRO A 256 -18.97 -29.34 -7.08
C PRO A 256 -18.71 -28.00 -6.39
N ALA A 257 -18.65 -26.94 -7.20
CA ALA A 257 -18.50 -25.57 -6.74
C ALA A 257 -19.64 -25.18 -5.79
N ALA A 258 -19.30 -24.84 -4.55
CA ALA A 258 -20.25 -24.28 -3.60
C ALA A 258 -20.59 -22.83 -3.99
N PRO A 259 -21.87 -22.41 -3.90
CA PRO A 259 -22.25 -21.03 -4.15
C PRO A 259 -21.71 -20.11 -3.04
N ALA A 260 -20.84 -19.18 -3.43
CA ALA A 260 -20.30 -18.16 -2.54
C ALA A 260 -21.40 -17.15 -2.15
N LYS A 261 -21.99 -17.32 -0.97
CA LYS A 261 -22.72 -16.24 -0.28
C LYS A 261 -21.74 -15.58 0.71
N ALA A 262 -21.27 -14.40 0.37
CA ALA A 262 -20.43 -13.60 1.27
C ALA A 262 -21.29 -13.05 2.42
N PRO A 263 -20.80 -13.05 3.67
CA PRO A 263 -21.50 -12.44 4.80
C PRO A 263 -21.43 -10.91 4.70
N GLU A 264 -22.57 -10.27 4.94
CA GLU A 264 -22.73 -8.83 5.08
C GLU A 264 -21.80 -8.31 6.18
N THR A 265 -20.91 -7.39 5.82
CA THR A 265 -20.09 -6.64 6.78
C THR A 265 -20.67 -5.24 6.91
N ASN A 266 -21.38 -5.00 8.01
CA ASN A 266 -21.83 -3.67 8.39
C ASN A 266 -20.63 -2.87 8.90
N PHE A 267 -20.14 -1.92 8.10
CA PHE A 267 -19.17 -0.92 8.55
C PHE A 267 -19.90 0.22 9.27
N TYR A 268 -19.63 0.37 10.57
CA TYR A 268 -19.96 1.58 11.31
C TYR A 268 -18.90 2.65 10.98
N ALA A 269 -19.35 3.78 10.45
CA ALA A 269 -18.52 4.97 10.34
C ALA A 269 -18.20 5.51 11.74
N PRO A 270 -16.98 6.02 11.99
CA PRO A 270 -16.63 6.63 13.27
C PRO A 270 -17.47 7.90 13.49
N ILE A 271 -18.14 7.94 14.64
CA ILE A 271 -18.83 9.10 15.19
C ILE A 271 -17.77 10.18 15.48
N ASN A 272 -17.88 11.31 14.81
CA ASN A 272 -17.16 12.53 15.17
C ASN A 272 -17.70 13.02 16.52
N VAL A 273 -16.95 12.76 17.59
CA VAL A 273 -17.11 13.44 18.87
C VAL A 273 -16.30 14.74 18.82
N GLY A 274 -16.98 15.86 18.71
CA GLY A 274 -16.36 17.18 18.74
C GLY A 274 -17.36 18.33 18.81
N PHE A 275 -17.43 18.92 19.99
CA PHE A 275 -18.04 20.22 20.36
C PHE A 275 -19.55 20.29 20.60
N ALA A 276 -19.88 20.14 21.89
CA ALA A 276 -21.09 20.67 22.49
C ALA A 276 -21.03 22.21 22.51
N GLY A 277 -22.03 22.82 21.87
CA GLY A 277 -22.34 24.24 21.92
C GLY A 277 -23.80 24.41 21.52
N THR A 278 -24.71 24.22 22.47
CA THR A 278 -26.15 24.39 22.27
C THR A 278 -26.49 25.86 22.03
N VAL A 279 -26.83 26.21 20.79
CA VAL A 279 -27.56 27.45 20.45
C VAL A 279 -28.88 27.03 19.82
N PRO A 280 -30.05 27.47 20.32
CA PRO A 280 -31.34 27.07 19.77
C PRO A 280 -31.53 27.66 18.36
N ALA A 281 -31.92 26.80 17.42
CA ALA A 281 -32.20 27.15 16.04
C ALA A 281 -33.49 27.99 15.94
N ALA A 282 -33.35 29.24 15.49
CA ALA A 282 -34.47 30.03 15.02
C ALA A 282 -34.68 29.77 13.51
N VAL A 283 -35.93 29.46 13.14
CA VAL A 283 -36.38 29.27 11.77
C VAL A 283 -36.41 30.64 11.07
N VAL A 284 -35.48 30.87 10.13
CA VAL A 284 -35.51 32.04 9.24
C VAL A 284 -36.02 31.63 7.87
N LYS A 285 -37.11 32.28 7.44
CA LYS A 285 -37.72 32.14 6.12
C LYS A 285 -36.77 32.65 5.04
N LYS A 286 -36.74 31.89 3.96
CA LYS A 286 -35.96 32.09 2.73
C LYS A 286 -36.51 33.28 1.94
N SER A 287 -35.76 34.38 1.83
CA SER A 287 -35.83 35.34 0.72
C SER A 287 -34.65 36.31 0.75
N GLU A 288 -34.12 36.59 -0.44
CA GLU A 288 -33.11 37.61 -0.80
C GLU A 288 -31.65 37.40 -0.36
N VAL A 289 -30.86 36.82 -1.28
CA VAL A 289 -29.42 37.07 -1.35
C VAL A 289 -29.21 38.30 -2.23
N LYS A 290 -28.94 39.46 -1.61
CA LYS A 290 -28.33 40.62 -2.28
C LYS A 290 -26.83 40.58 -2.03
N MET A 291 -26.05 40.55 -3.11
CA MET A 291 -24.60 40.74 -3.04
C MET A 291 -24.28 42.14 -2.52
N VAL A 292 -23.48 42.22 -1.46
CA VAL A 292 -22.90 43.47 -0.99
C VAL A 292 -21.49 43.57 -1.60
N SER A 293 -21.34 44.47 -2.57
CA SER A 293 -20.05 45.01 -3.00
C SER A 293 -19.74 46.25 -2.16
N ALA A 294 -18.50 46.37 -1.68
CA ALA A 294 -18.07 47.44 -0.82
C ALA A 294 -17.73 48.72 -1.61
N GLN A 295 -18.40 49.80 -1.18
CA GLN A 295 -17.92 51.19 -1.03
C GLN A 295 -17.47 52.00 -2.25
N GLY A 296 -18.16 53.13 -2.45
CA GLY A 296 -17.70 54.24 -3.27
C GLY A 296 -18.68 55.43 -3.38
N VAL A 297 -18.81 56.22 -2.30
CA VAL A 297 -18.98 57.70 -2.30
C VAL A 297 -20.30 58.36 -2.81
N SER A 298 -20.95 59.07 -1.88
CA SER A 298 -21.57 60.42 -1.97
C SER A 298 -22.74 60.71 -2.93
N THR A 299 -23.93 60.98 -2.37
CA THR A 299 -24.58 62.32 -2.27
C THR A 299 -26.08 62.15 -1.99
N THR A 300 -26.61 62.97 -1.08
CA THR A 300 -28.02 62.99 -0.66
C THR A 300 -28.88 63.81 -1.63
N ALA A 301 -29.91 63.18 -2.21
CA ALA A 301 -31.06 63.86 -2.83
C ALA A 301 -32.35 63.12 -2.45
N PRO A 302 -33.49 63.83 -2.23
CA PRO A 302 -34.73 63.22 -1.79
C PRO A 302 -35.43 62.47 -2.93
N LEU A 303 -35.75 61.19 -2.68
CA LEU A 303 -36.46 60.32 -3.61
C LEU A 303 -37.97 60.65 -3.58
N VAL A 304 -38.51 61.11 -4.71
CA VAL A 304 -39.95 61.23 -4.95
C VAL A 304 -40.47 59.84 -5.32
N VAL A 305 -41.34 59.27 -4.49
CA VAL A 305 -42.05 58.03 -4.80
C VAL A 305 -43.26 58.40 -5.67
N GLN A 306 -43.21 58.03 -6.95
CA GLN A 306 -44.39 57.96 -7.81
C GLN A 306 -44.86 56.51 -7.85
N ASP A 307 -46.11 56.29 -7.42
CA ASP A 307 -46.81 55.03 -7.61
C ASP A 307 -47.07 54.82 -9.11
N LEU A 308 -46.26 53.96 -9.73
CA LEU A 308 -46.48 53.48 -11.08
C LEU A 308 -47.46 52.31 -11.04
N VAL A 309 -48.57 52.53 -11.74
CA VAL A 309 -49.67 51.59 -11.97
C VAL A 309 -49.16 50.33 -12.67
N ASP A 310 -49.59 49.17 -12.18
CA ASP A 310 -49.30 47.84 -12.72
C ASP A 310 -49.75 47.70 -14.17
N ASP A 311 -48.82 47.91 -15.11
CA ASP A 311 -48.97 47.41 -16.48
C ASP A 311 -48.58 45.93 -16.52
N SER A 312 -49.59 45.11 -16.81
CA SER A 312 -49.50 43.67 -16.99
C SER A 312 -48.40 43.27 -17.98
N PHE A 313 -47.26 42.84 -17.45
CA PHE A 313 -46.19 42.21 -18.22
C PHE A 313 -46.70 40.89 -18.81
N ILE A 314 -46.85 40.86 -20.14
CA ILE A 314 -47.00 39.63 -20.92
C ILE A 314 -45.67 38.88 -20.79
N VAL A 315 -45.64 37.81 -19.98
CA VAL A 315 -44.50 36.90 -19.89
C VAL A 315 -44.38 36.17 -21.23
N PRO A 316 -43.30 36.36 -22.01
CA PRO A 316 -43.10 35.59 -23.24
C PRO A 316 -42.97 34.11 -22.86
N GLU A 317 -43.80 33.28 -23.50
CA GLU A 317 -43.79 31.83 -23.36
C GLU A 317 -42.39 31.31 -23.73
N VAL A 318 -41.60 30.92 -22.71
CA VAL A 318 -40.24 30.40 -22.90
C VAL A 318 -40.37 29.09 -23.67
N PRO A 319 -39.77 28.95 -24.86
CA PRO A 319 -39.87 27.72 -25.63
C PRO A 319 -39.32 26.57 -24.81
N ALA A 320 -40.12 25.50 -24.67
CA ALA A 320 -39.79 24.32 -23.90
C ALA A 320 -38.36 23.84 -24.27
N ALA A 321 -37.47 23.84 -23.28
CA ALA A 321 -36.10 23.39 -23.44
C ALA A 321 -36.11 21.95 -23.96
N LYS A 322 -35.50 21.74 -25.13
CA LYS A 322 -35.38 20.43 -25.75
C LYS A 322 -34.61 19.51 -24.79
N GLU A 323 -35.18 18.35 -24.46
CA GLU A 323 -34.55 17.41 -23.52
C GLU A 323 -33.14 17.04 -23.99
N PRO A 324 -32.14 17.03 -23.09
CA PRO A 324 -30.76 16.71 -23.44
C PRO A 324 -30.66 15.27 -23.94
N VAL A 325 -29.99 15.09 -25.07
CA VAL A 325 -29.80 13.78 -25.70
C VAL A 325 -28.61 13.11 -25.02
N THR A 326 -28.87 12.11 -24.17
CA THR A 326 -27.81 11.34 -23.51
C THR A 326 -27.28 10.23 -24.40
N VAL A 327 -25.96 10.14 -24.56
CA VAL A 327 -25.29 9.08 -25.33
C VAL A 327 -24.44 8.23 -24.39
N SER A 328 -24.67 6.92 -24.37
CA SER A 328 -23.89 5.96 -23.57
C SER A 328 -22.80 5.30 -24.42
N THR A 329 -21.56 5.26 -23.91
CA THR A 329 -20.39 4.65 -24.53
C THR A 329 -19.52 3.91 -23.50
N LYS A 330 -18.53 3.14 -23.95
CA LYS A 330 -17.55 2.46 -23.11
C LYS A 330 -16.13 2.92 -23.44
N VAL A 331 -15.29 2.99 -22.41
CA VAL A 331 -13.84 3.18 -22.57
C VAL A 331 -13.23 1.87 -23.05
N GLU A 332 -12.52 1.87 -24.17
CA GLU A 332 -11.83 0.67 -24.67
C GLU A 332 -10.48 0.49 -23.99
N PHE A 333 -9.62 1.50 -24.05
CA PHE A 333 -8.29 1.47 -23.44
C PHE A 333 -7.81 2.87 -23.04
N VAL A 334 -6.77 2.88 -22.20
CA VAL A 334 -6.17 4.09 -21.64
C VAL A 334 -4.69 4.10 -22.01
N LEU A 335 -4.21 5.22 -22.52
CA LEU A 335 -2.82 5.44 -22.87
C LEU A 335 -2.20 6.32 -21.78
N ASP A 336 -1.67 5.70 -20.73
CA ASP A 336 -1.16 6.39 -19.54
C ASP A 336 -0.05 7.41 -19.88
N HIS A 337 0.85 7.05 -20.79
CA HIS A 337 1.94 7.93 -21.23
C HIS A 337 1.45 9.19 -21.95
N ALA A 338 0.31 9.10 -22.65
CA ALA A 338 -0.26 10.20 -23.41
C ALA A 338 -1.36 10.96 -22.65
N LYS A 339 -1.71 10.52 -21.43
CA LYS A 339 -2.86 11.05 -20.66
C LYS A 339 -4.14 11.13 -21.50
N THR A 340 -4.39 10.10 -22.30
CA THR A 340 -5.58 10.01 -23.17
C THR A 340 -6.31 8.69 -22.94
N ALA A 341 -7.64 8.74 -23.05
CA ALA A 341 -8.51 7.57 -23.08
C ALA A 341 -9.17 7.47 -24.46
N VAL A 342 -9.38 6.25 -24.93
CA VAL A 342 -10.04 5.98 -26.21
C VAL A 342 -11.42 5.38 -25.94
N MET A 343 -12.45 5.99 -26.52
CA MET A 343 -13.84 5.53 -26.38
C MET A 343 -14.53 5.39 -27.74
N HIS A 344 -15.48 4.46 -27.81
CA HIS A 344 -16.23 4.22 -29.04
C HIS A 344 -17.48 5.12 -29.12
N MET A 345 -17.48 6.11 -30.00
CA MET A 345 -18.58 7.06 -30.11
C MET A 345 -19.55 6.66 -31.23
N PRO A 346 -20.89 6.60 -30.99
CA PRO A 346 -21.83 6.29 -32.04
C PRO A 346 -21.86 7.42 -33.08
N LYS A 347 -22.01 7.06 -34.35
CA LYS A 347 -22.02 8.01 -35.50
C LYS A 347 -23.09 9.10 -35.37
N THR A 348 -24.13 8.87 -34.56
CA THR A 348 -25.20 9.83 -34.28
C THR A 348 -24.75 11.01 -33.41
N ALA A 349 -23.68 10.85 -32.62
CA ALA A 349 -23.30 11.82 -31.60
C ALA A 349 -22.43 12.98 -32.11
N LYS A 350 -22.25 13.17 -33.43
CA LYS A 350 -21.55 14.29 -34.11
C LYS A 350 -20.59 15.11 -33.22
N VAL A 351 -19.41 14.58 -32.92
CA VAL A 351 -18.43 15.22 -32.02
C VAL A 351 -17.35 15.96 -32.82
N ALA A 352 -16.89 17.12 -32.36
CA ALA A 352 -15.79 17.87 -32.97
C ALA A 352 -14.49 17.77 -32.16
N VAL A 353 -13.34 17.83 -32.83
CA VAL A 353 -12.03 17.93 -32.17
C VAL A 353 -11.92 19.27 -31.43
N GLY A 354 -11.45 19.25 -30.18
CA GLY A 354 -11.37 20.39 -29.28
C GLY A 354 -12.61 20.61 -28.41
N GLU A 355 -13.72 19.92 -28.72
CA GLU A 355 -14.96 20.01 -27.95
C GLU A 355 -14.78 19.44 -26.52
N VAL A 356 -15.35 20.13 -25.53
CA VAL A 356 -15.37 19.68 -24.13
C VAL A 356 -16.72 19.06 -23.84
N LEU A 357 -16.72 17.76 -23.53
CA LEU A 357 -17.91 16.97 -23.25
C LEU A 357 -18.09 16.79 -21.75
N ALA A 358 -19.29 17.04 -21.24
CA ALA A 358 -19.68 16.67 -19.89
C ALA A 358 -19.96 15.16 -19.86
N VAL A 359 -19.27 14.45 -18.96
CA VAL A 359 -19.32 12.99 -18.83
C VAL A 359 -19.74 12.58 -17.43
N GLN A 360 -20.53 11.53 -17.34
CA GLN A 360 -20.77 10.77 -16.11
C GLN A 360 -20.13 9.40 -16.26
N VAL A 361 -19.12 9.11 -15.45
CA VAL A 361 -18.43 7.82 -15.46
C VAL A 361 -19.09 6.91 -14.44
N HIS A 362 -19.66 5.81 -14.91
CA HIS A 362 -20.27 4.78 -14.08
C HIS A 362 -19.23 3.72 -13.71
N SER A 363 -19.10 3.43 -12.40
CA SER A 363 -18.31 2.30 -11.92
C SER A 363 -18.77 1.00 -12.59
N ARG A 364 -17.86 0.01 -12.75
CA ARG A 364 -18.22 -1.32 -13.29
C ARG A 364 -19.37 -2.00 -12.53
N ARG A 365 -19.56 -1.64 -11.25
CA ARG A 365 -20.66 -2.16 -10.42
C ARG A 365 -21.94 -1.31 -10.48
N GLY A 366 -21.92 -0.17 -11.17
CA GLY A 366 -23.04 0.78 -11.24
C GLY A 366 -23.32 1.55 -9.96
N GLU A 367 -22.59 1.29 -8.87
CA GLU A 367 -22.87 1.86 -7.53
C GLU A 367 -22.46 3.33 -7.38
N HIS A 368 -21.55 3.82 -8.22
CA HIS A 368 -21.03 5.18 -8.12
C HIS A 368 -20.92 5.82 -9.50
N THR A 369 -21.41 7.05 -9.58
CA THR A 369 -21.27 7.95 -10.73
C THR A 369 -20.32 9.08 -10.36
N ILE A 370 -19.35 9.35 -11.24
CA ILE A 370 -18.43 10.47 -11.09
C ILE A 370 -18.65 11.40 -12.28
N ASP A 371 -19.06 12.64 -12.00
CA ASP A 371 -19.21 13.67 -13.00
C ASP A 371 -17.85 14.28 -13.35
N GLY A 372 -17.64 14.60 -14.62
CA GLY A 372 -16.40 15.18 -15.10
C GLY A 372 -16.54 15.81 -16.47
N LYS A 373 -15.42 16.34 -16.98
CA LYS A 373 -15.32 16.82 -18.35
C LYS A 373 -14.16 16.16 -19.05
N VAL A 374 -14.32 15.92 -20.35
CA VAL A 374 -13.24 15.42 -21.21
C VAL A 374 -13.16 16.28 -22.46
N GLN A 375 -11.94 16.58 -22.90
CA GLN A 375 -11.69 17.30 -24.15
C GLN A 375 -11.36 16.30 -25.26
N VAL A 376 -11.98 16.48 -26.41
CA VAL A 376 -11.77 15.62 -27.58
C VAL A 376 -10.47 16.03 -28.27
N MET A 377 -9.49 15.12 -28.30
CA MET A 377 -8.15 15.38 -28.84
C MET A 377 -8.04 14.96 -30.31
N LYS A 378 -8.62 13.81 -30.66
CA LYS A 378 -8.54 13.22 -32.00
C LYS A 378 -9.73 12.32 -32.27
N ILE A 379 -10.17 12.23 -33.52
CA ILE A 379 -11.24 11.33 -33.96
C ILE A 379 -10.67 10.43 -35.07
N ASP A 380 -10.64 9.12 -34.81
CA ASP A 380 -10.16 8.08 -35.71
C ASP A 380 -11.33 7.13 -36.04
N GLY A 381 -12.19 7.53 -36.98
CA GLY A 381 -13.39 6.77 -37.34
C GLY A 381 -14.47 6.82 -36.25
N SER A 382 -14.78 5.67 -35.64
CA SER A 382 -15.68 5.61 -34.48
C SER A 382 -14.97 5.72 -33.13
N LEU A 383 -13.63 5.76 -33.13
CA LEU A 383 -12.83 5.92 -31.93
C LEU A 383 -12.56 7.40 -31.69
N VAL A 384 -12.81 7.85 -30.47
CA VAL A 384 -12.57 9.22 -30.04
C VAL A 384 -11.54 9.20 -28.93
N HIS A 385 -10.41 9.88 -29.16
CA HIS A 385 -9.38 10.10 -28.16
C HIS A 385 -9.76 11.32 -27.33
N VAL A 386 -9.87 11.14 -26.03
CA VAL A 386 -10.19 12.24 -25.10
C VAL A 386 -9.12 12.38 -24.03
N SER A 387 -8.96 13.58 -23.50
CA SER A 387 -8.15 13.86 -22.31
C SER A 387 -9.05 14.46 -21.22
N PRO A 388 -8.93 14.04 -19.96
CA PRO A 388 -9.76 14.60 -18.89
C PRO A 388 -9.42 16.07 -18.59
N VAL A 389 -10.45 16.82 -18.22
CA VAL A 389 -10.40 18.24 -17.86
C VAL A 389 -10.96 18.40 -16.43
N ASP A 390 -10.63 19.51 -15.75
CA ASP A 390 -11.18 19.87 -14.44
C ASP A 390 -10.90 18.85 -13.30
N GLY A 391 -9.71 18.25 -13.30
CA GLY A 391 -9.26 17.40 -12.18
C GLY A 391 -9.84 15.98 -12.17
N LEU A 392 -10.55 15.56 -13.23
CA LEU A 392 -10.92 14.16 -13.42
C LEU A 392 -9.64 13.33 -13.60
N ALA A 393 -9.26 12.52 -12.60
CA ALA A 393 -8.07 11.71 -12.71
C ALA A 393 -8.22 10.66 -13.81
N LEU A 394 -7.19 10.49 -14.66
CA LEU A 394 -7.14 9.45 -15.71
C LEU A 394 -7.49 8.05 -15.15
N ARG A 395 -7.13 7.82 -13.88
CA ARG A 395 -7.39 6.59 -13.12
C ARG A 395 -8.88 6.23 -12.97
N VAL A 396 -9.79 7.19 -13.19
CA VAL A 396 -11.24 7.00 -13.17
C VAL A 396 -11.74 6.42 -14.51
N LEU A 397 -11.09 6.75 -15.62
CA LEU A 397 -11.45 6.29 -16.96
C LEU A 397 -10.85 4.90 -17.24
N ARG A 398 -11.17 3.88 -16.43
CA ARG A 398 -10.59 2.53 -16.63
C ARG A 398 -11.17 1.83 -17.86
N PRO A 399 -10.41 0.93 -18.53
CA PRO A 399 -10.93 0.07 -19.59
C PRO A 399 -12.21 -0.66 -19.16
N GLY A 400 -13.26 -0.58 -19.98
CA GLY A 400 -14.57 -1.18 -19.74
C GLY A 400 -15.51 -0.36 -18.84
N SER A 401 -15.13 0.83 -18.38
CA SER A 401 -16.05 1.73 -17.68
C SER A 401 -17.11 2.26 -18.63
N SER A 402 -18.37 2.34 -18.18
CA SER A 402 -19.46 2.92 -18.96
C SER A 402 -19.49 4.42 -18.73
N ILE A 403 -19.61 5.20 -19.79
CA ILE A 403 -19.65 6.67 -19.75
C ILE A 403 -20.94 7.13 -20.39
N THR A 404 -21.65 8.02 -19.72
CA THR A 404 -22.79 8.75 -20.28
C THR A 404 -22.37 10.18 -20.60
N ILE A 405 -22.60 10.62 -21.84
CA ILE A 405 -22.30 11.96 -22.32
C ILE A 405 -23.62 12.71 -22.46
N ALA A 406 -23.74 13.85 -21.77
CA ALA A 406 -24.90 14.73 -21.88
C ALA A 406 -24.69 15.71 -23.05
N ARG A 407 -25.68 15.81 -23.95
CA ARG A 407 -25.66 16.72 -25.10
C ARG A 407 -26.92 17.53 -25.26
#